data_AF-A0A9P1PKJ1-F1
#
_entry.id   AF-A0A9P1PKJ1-F1
#
_cell.length_a   1.000
_cell.length_b   1.000
_cell.length_c   1.000
_cell.angle_alpha   90.00
_cell.angle_beta   90.00
_cell.angle_gamma   90.00
#
_symmetry.space_group_name_H-M   'P 1'
#
loop_
_entity.id
_entity.type
_entity.pdbx_description
1 polymer ?
#
loop_
_entity_poly.entity_id
_entity_poly.type
_entity_poly.pdbx_seq_one_letter_code
_entity_poly.pdbx_strand_id
1 'polypeptide(L)'
;MHLKGWRYRTSRFGLFYFDQCQPDDVIYRIYDSRFLKKYKHELQDFRDRGWELIGAGSCSILRKSSSDLLPEDQVYMSKGLKWEVMRSRLRSCTATFLGGLVVCTSLFREDLSMSFFLIFVLYAFLISYLIHGYFRLKRKYRVDE
;
A
#
# COMPACT_ATOMS: atom_id res chain seq x y z
N MET A 1 1.43 -8.47 19.88
CA MET A 1 0.56 -9.39 19.11
C MET A 1 -0.68 -9.67 19.94
N HIS A 2 -1.88 -9.51 19.40
CA HIS A 2 -3.10 -9.85 20.13
C HIS A 2 -3.22 -11.38 20.15
N LEU A 3 -2.97 -12.01 21.30
CA LEU A 3 -3.03 -13.47 21.52
C LEU A 3 -4.47 -14.03 21.56
N LYS A 4 -5.46 -13.21 21.19
CA LYS A 4 -6.84 -13.67 20.98
C LYS A 4 -6.87 -14.11 19.51
N GLY A 5 -6.97 -15.39 19.21
CA GLY A 5 -6.90 -15.88 17.82
C GLY A 5 -7.88 -15.11 16.91
N TRP A 6 -7.36 -14.58 15.81
CA TRP A 6 -8.15 -13.87 14.80
C TRP A 6 -7.93 -14.55 13.46
N ARG A 7 -9.01 -15.05 12.85
CA ARG A 7 -8.98 -15.66 11.51
C ARG A 7 -9.53 -14.69 10.49
N TYR A 8 -8.80 -14.47 9.40
CA TYR A 8 -9.31 -13.68 8.29
C TYR A 8 -10.57 -14.33 7.70
N ARG A 9 -11.65 -13.55 7.60
CA ARG A 9 -12.93 -13.99 7.03
C ARG A 9 -13.13 -13.48 5.62
N THR A 10 -13.12 -12.16 5.44
CA THR A 10 -13.41 -11.51 4.16
C THR A 10 -12.93 -10.07 4.14
N SER A 11 -12.85 -9.48 2.95
CA SER A 11 -12.57 -8.05 2.78
C SER A 11 -13.58 -7.43 1.83
N ARG A 12 -14.06 -6.22 2.18
CA ARG A 12 -15.01 -5.46 1.35
C ARG A 12 -14.68 -3.98 1.45
N PHE A 13 -14.62 -3.30 0.30
CA PHE A 13 -14.33 -1.85 0.21
C PHE A 13 -13.07 -1.40 0.98
N GLY A 14 -12.00 -2.22 0.99
CA GLY A 14 -10.76 -1.90 1.71
C GLY A 14 -10.79 -2.12 3.22
N LEU A 15 -11.90 -2.61 3.78
CA LEU A 15 -12.00 -3.07 5.16
C LEU A 15 -11.75 -4.58 5.24
N PHE A 16 -10.95 -4.99 6.23
CA PHE A 16 -10.63 -6.39 6.51
C PHE A 16 -11.41 -6.87 7.73
N TYR A 17 -12.17 -7.94 7.56
CA TYR A 17 -12.97 -8.55 8.62
C TYR A 17 -12.29 -9.82 9.13
N PHE A 18 -12.16 -9.91 10.45
CA PHE A 18 -11.57 -11.04 11.15
C PHE A 18 -12.58 -11.60 12.13
N ASP A 19 -12.75 -12.91 12.13
CA ASP A 19 -13.55 -13.62 13.13
C ASP A 19 -12.65 -14.09 14.28
N GLN A 20 -13.19 -14.11 15.49
CA GLN A 20 -12.49 -14.66 16.65
C GLN A 20 -12.39 -16.19 16.52
N CYS A 21 -11.19 -16.75 16.62
CA CYS A 21 -10.92 -18.19 16.59
C CYS A 21 -9.98 -18.61 17.72
N GLN A 22 -9.71 -19.91 17.86
CA GLN A 22 -8.61 -20.36 18.74
C GLN A 22 -7.29 -19.73 18.29
N PRO A 23 -6.40 -19.36 19.23
CA PRO A 23 -5.12 -18.75 18.92
C PRO A 23 -4.24 -19.72 18.13
N ASP A 24 -4.39 -19.68 16.80
CA ASP A 24 -3.45 -20.28 15.87
C ASP A 24 -2.30 -19.30 15.68
N ASP A 25 -1.07 -19.81 15.78
CA ASP A 25 0.12 -19.00 15.59
C ASP A 25 0.39 -18.85 14.08
N VAL A 26 -0.33 -17.91 13.46
CA VAL A 26 -0.30 -17.67 12.02
C VAL A 26 -0.07 -16.21 11.69
N ILE A 27 0.73 -15.96 10.67
CA ILE A 27 0.99 -14.62 10.16
C ILE A 27 0.19 -14.38 8.89
N TYR A 28 -0.51 -13.25 8.88
CA TYR A 28 -1.21 -12.73 7.71
C TYR A 28 -0.38 -11.62 7.07
N ARG A 29 -0.22 -11.68 5.74
CA ARG A 29 0.31 -10.59 4.91
C ARG A 29 -0.71 -10.16 3.89
N ILE A 30 -0.88 -8.85 3.76
CA ILE A 30 -1.86 -8.24 2.87
C ILE A 30 -1.11 -7.46 1.80
N TYR A 31 -1.37 -7.80 0.53
CA TYR A 31 -0.80 -7.14 -0.64
C TYR A 31 -1.91 -6.60 -1.54
N ASP A 32 -1.64 -5.57 -2.34
CA ASP A 32 -2.56 -5.13 -3.41
C ASP A 32 -2.54 -6.20 -4.52
N SER A 33 -3.72 -6.64 -4.99
CA SER A 33 -3.81 -7.70 -6.00
C SER A 33 -3.23 -7.28 -7.35
N ARG A 34 -3.27 -5.97 -7.68
CA ARG A 34 -2.61 -5.42 -8.87
C ARG A 34 -1.10 -5.58 -8.81
N PHE A 35 -0.56 -5.45 -7.61
CA PHE A 35 0.85 -5.63 -7.36
C PHE A 35 1.23 -7.10 -7.53
N LEU A 36 0.51 -8.02 -6.87
CA LEU A 36 0.76 -9.46 -6.96
C LEU A 36 0.69 -9.97 -8.40
N LYS A 37 -0.24 -9.45 -9.22
CA LYS A 37 -0.39 -9.83 -10.63
C LYS A 37 0.80 -9.41 -11.50
N LYS A 38 1.50 -8.32 -11.14
CA LYS A 38 2.68 -7.82 -11.85
C LYS A 38 3.93 -8.67 -11.54
N TYR A 39 4.05 -9.21 -10.33
CA TYR A 39 5.20 -10.02 -9.88
C TYR A 39 4.84 -11.50 -9.74
N LYS A 40 4.45 -12.15 -10.84
CA LYS A 40 4.06 -13.58 -10.84
C LYS A 40 5.19 -14.51 -10.39
N HIS A 41 6.44 -14.18 -10.71
CA HIS A 41 7.60 -14.98 -10.29
C HIS A 41 7.76 -14.98 -8.77
N GLU A 42 7.64 -13.81 -8.13
CA GLU A 42 7.65 -13.68 -6.67
C GLU A 42 6.45 -14.40 -6.03
N LEU A 43 5.29 -14.42 -6.71
CA LEU A 43 4.13 -15.18 -6.23
C LEU A 43 4.37 -16.69 -6.20
N GLN A 44 5.06 -17.21 -7.21
CA GLN A 44 5.42 -18.62 -7.26
C GLN A 44 6.41 -18.93 -6.13
N ASP A 45 7.39 -18.07 -5.93
CA ASP A 45 8.36 -18.17 -4.84
C ASP A 45 7.70 -18.13 -3.44
N PHE A 46 6.65 -17.32 -3.24
CA PHE A 46 5.85 -17.37 -2.01
C PHE A 46 5.16 -18.73 -1.82
N ARG A 47 4.61 -19.31 -2.89
CA ARG A 47 3.97 -20.62 -2.84
C ARG A 47 4.96 -21.71 -2.51
N ASP A 48 6.14 -21.66 -3.12
CA ASP A 48 7.22 -22.63 -2.90
C ASP A 48 7.75 -22.55 -1.45
N ARG A 49 7.70 -21.38 -0.82
CA ARG A 49 8.02 -21.16 0.61
C ARG A 49 6.87 -21.48 1.59
N GLY A 50 5.78 -22.06 1.11
CA GLY A 50 4.64 -22.49 1.94
C GLY A 50 3.68 -21.36 2.34
N TRP A 51 3.63 -20.25 1.60
CA TRP A 51 2.58 -19.25 1.80
C TRP A 51 1.29 -19.64 1.08
N GLU A 52 0.18 -19.66 1.82
CA GLU A 52 -1.15 -19.96 1.31
C GLU A 52 -1.90 -18.68 0.93
N LEU A 53 -2.45 -18.61 -0.29
CA LEU A 53 -3.28 -17.50 -0.72
C LEU A 53 -4.75 -17.75 -0.31
N ILE A 54 -5.26 -17.01 0.67
CA ILE A 54 -6.59 -17.23 1.26
C ILE A 54 -7.66 -16.34 0.65
N GLY A 55 -7.28 -15.20 0.11
CA GLY A 55 -8.21 -14.23 -0.45
C GLY A 55 -7.69 -13.60 -1.73
N ALA A 56 -8.53 -13.56 -2.75
CA ALA A 56 -8.30 -12.83 -3.99
C ALA A 56 -9.43 -11.81 -4.20
N GLY A 57 -9.17 -10.55 -3.88
CA GLY A 57 -10.06 -9.41 -4.16
C GLY A 57 -9.25 -8.20 -4.65
N SER A 58 -9.57 -7.00 -4.16
CA SER A 58 -8.70 -5.82 -4.34
C SER A 58 -7.36 -5.96 -3.62
N CYS A 59 -7.33 -6.79 -2.56
CA CYS A 59 -6.11 -7.18 -1.86
C CYS A 59 -5.99 -8.70 -1.85
N SER A 60 -4.77 -9.19 -2.01
CA SER A 60 -4.37 -10.58 -1.90
C SER A 60 -3.81 -10.84 -0.51
N ILE A 61 -4.37 -11.83 0.20
CA ILE A 61 -3.96 -12.16 1.56
C ILE A 61 -3.23 -13.50 1.56
N LEU A 62 -1.99 -13.46 2.01
CA LEU A 62 -1.11 -14.60 2.18
C LEU A 62 -1.07 -14.98 3.67
N ARG A 63 -1.21 -16.26 3.97
CA ARG A 63 -1.10 -16.82 5.33
C ARG A 63 0.06 -17.80 5.38
N LYS A 64 0.81 -17.80 6.49
CA LYS A 64 1.82 -18.81 6.80
C LYS A 64 1.81 -19.11 8.31
N SER A 65 2.17 -20.34 8.69
CA SER A 65 2.39 -20.72 10.09
C SER A 65 3.57 -19.95 10.68
N SER A 66 3.48 -19.55 11.95
CA SER A 66 4.57 -18.86 12.64
C SER A 66 5.79 -19.76 12.87
N SER A 67 5.56 -21.06 13.06
CA SER A 67 6.57 -22.07 13.35
C SER A 67 7.57 -22.23 12.21
N ASP A 68 7.12 -21.97 10.98
CA ASP A 68 7.85 -22.19 9.74
C ASP A 68 8.42 -20.88 9.18
N LEU A 69 8.39 -19.81 9.99
CA LEU A 69 8.96 -18.53 9.61
C LEU A 69 10.48 -18.60 9.70
N LEU A 70 11.10 -18.62 8.53
CA LEU A 70 12.51 -18.32 8.42
C LEU A 70 12.74 -16.82 8.75
N PRO A 71 13.86 -16.46 9.39
CA PRO A 71 14.21 -15.06 9.62
C PRO A 71 14.29 -14.25 8.31
N GLU A 72 14.60 -14.90 7.17
CA GLU A 72 14.48 -14.24 5.86
C GLU A 72 13.04 -13.87 5.51
N ASP A 73 12.03 -14.67 5.88
CA ASP A 73 10.64 -14.42 5.53
C ASP A 73 10.14 -13.10 6.11
N GLN A 74 10.56 -12.73 7.33
CA GLN A 74 10.17 -11.46 7.98
C GLN A 74 10.68 -10.22 7.22
N VAL A 75 11.84 -10.33 6.56
CA VAL A 75 12.50 -9.20 5.87
C VAL A 75 12.23 -9.21 4.36
N TYR A 76 11.69 -10.30 3.82
CA TYR A 76 11.70 -10.65 2.39
C TYR A 76 10.91 -9.77 1.41
N MET A 77 10.23 -8.71 1.85
CA MET A 77 9.77 -7.73 0.87
C MET A 77 11.01 -6.95 0.41
N SER A 78 11.61 -7.40 -0.70
CA SER A 78 12.86 -6.86 -1.23
C SER A 78 12.75 -5.33 -1.30
N LYS A 79 13.85 -4.63 -0.98
CA LYS A 79 13.85 -3.16 -0.94
C LYS A 79 13.34 -2.56 -2.27
N GLY A 80 13.64 -3.23 -3.39
CA GLY A 80 13.11 -2.90 -4.72
C GLY A 80 11.59 -3.07 -4.82
N LEU A 81 11.05 -4.19 -4.33
CA LEU A 81 9.60 -4.45 -4.32
C LEU A 81 8.84 -3.41 -3.47
N LYS A 82 9.36 -3.07 -2.29
CA LYS A 82 8.82 -1.98 -1.44
C LYS A 82 8.83 -0.63 -2.16
N TRP A 83 9.91 -0.34 -2.87
CA TRP A 83 10.06 0.91 -3.63
C TRP A 83 9.07 1.01 -4.80
N GLU A 84 8.81 -0.08 -5.52
CA GLU A 84 7.86 -0.09 -6.63
C GLU A 84 6.41 0.10 -6.17
N VAL A 85 6.01 -0.51 -5.05
CA VAL A 85 4.71 -0.21 -4.41
C VAL A 85 4.60 1.28 -4.11
N MET A 86 5.65 1.86 -3.51
CA MET A 86 5.65 3.27 -3.13
C MET A 86 5.57 4.19 -4.35
N ARG A 87 6.29 3.86 -5.42
CA ARG A 87 6.26 4.58 -6.71
C ARG A 87 4.88 4.52 -7.36
N SER A 88 4.23 3.35 -7.34
CA SER A 88 2.87 3.19 -7.88
C SER A 88 1.85 4.04 -7.12
N ARG A 89 1.91 4.04 -5.78
CA ARG A 89 1.05 4.89 -4.95
C ARG A 89 1.29 6.37 -5.21
N LEU A 90 2.55 6.79 -5.33
CA LEU A 90 2.88 8.17 -5.65
C LEU A 90 2.28 8.60 -6.99
N ARG A 91 2.42 7.79 -8.05
CA ARG A 91 1.83 8.10 -9.36
C ARG A 91 0.31 8.25 -9.30
N SER A 92 -0.36 7.36 -8.57
CA SER A 92 -1.82 7.46 -8.37
C SER A 92 -2.21 8.73 -7.63
N CYS A 93 -1.46 9.10 -6.58
CA CYS A 93 -1.67 10.36 -5.86
C CYS A 93 -1.45 11.55 -6.80
N THR A 94 -0.32 11.62 -7.50
CA THR A 94 -0.01 12.70 -8.45
C THR A 94 -1.10 12.87 -9.51
N ALA A 95 -1.60 11.77 -10.09
CA ALA A 95 -2.69 11.81 -11.05
C ALA A 95 -3.99 12.39 -10.43
N THR A 96 -4.31 12.00 -9.20
CA THR A 96 -5.49 12.51 -8.48
C THR A 96 -5.34 13.99 -8.15
N PHE A 97 -4.16 14.42 -7.70
CA PHE A 97 -3.86 15.82 -7.42
C PHE A 97 -3.91 16.69 -8.68
N LEU A 98 -3.37 16.21 -9.80
CA LEU A 98 -3.44 16.91 -11.09
C LEU A 98 -4.88 17.01 -11.59
N GLY A 99 -5.66 15.93 -11.49
CA GLY A 99 -7.08 15.95 -11.84
C GLY A 99 -7.89 16.95 -11.00
N GLY A 100 -7.66 16.96 -9.68
CA GLY A 100 -8.27 17.94 -8.78
C GLY A 100 -7.89 19.37 -9.12
N LEU A 101 -6.62 19.61 -9.46
CA LEU A 101 -6.13 20.92 -9.86
C LEU A 101 -6.79 21.42 -11.15
N VAL A 102 -6.94 20.55 -12.15
CA VAL A 102 -7.62 20.87 -13.43
C VAL A 102 -9.10 21.19 -13.20
N VAL A 103 -9.80 20.42 -12.37
CA VAL A 103 -11.21 20.70 -12.03
C VAL A 103 -11.34 22.04 -11.30
N CYS A 104 -10.44 22.31 -10.35
CA CYS A 104 -10.38 23.60 -9.68
C CYS A 104 -10.16 24.74 -10.70
N THR A 105 -9.18 24.66 -11.59
CA THR A 105 -8.94 25.72 -12.59
C THR A 105 -10.10 25.89 -13.57
N SER A 106 -10.88 24.84 -13.83
CA SER A 106 -12.05 24.89 -14.73
C SER A 106 -13.28 25.53 -14.09
N LEU A 107 -13.42 25.41 -12.76
CA LEU A 107 -14.50 26.01 -11.97
C LEU A 107 -14.19 27.45 -11.53
N PHE A 108 -13.02 27.97 -11.91
CA PHE A 108 -12.59 29.32 -11.60
C PHE A 108 -13.43 30.34 -12.40
N ARG A 109 -14.48 30.87 -11.76
CA ARG A 109 -15.13 32.13 -12.16
C ARG A 109 -14.45 33.29 -11.44
N GLU A 110 -14.31 34.41 -12.15
CA GLU A 110 -13.55 35.62 -11.78
C GLU A 110 -13.87 36.20 -10.39
N ASP A 111 -15.03 35.88 -9.80
CA ASP A 111 -15.50 36.41 -8.52
C ASP A 111 -14.97 35.67 -7.27
N LEU A 112 -14.29 34.53 -7.40
CA LEU A 112 -13.91 33.66 -6.27
C LEU A 112 -12.41 33.77 -5.90
N SER A 113 -11.89 34.98 -5.70
CA SER A 113 -10.43 35.21 -5.68
C SER A 113 -9.70 34.69 -4.44
N MET A 114 -10.22 34.90 -3.22
CA MET A 114 -9.45 34.63 -1.99
C MET A 114 -9.53 33.17 -1.51
N SER A 115 -10.70 32.54 -1.58
CA SER A 115 -10.86 31.14 -1.15
C SER A 115 -10.14 30.16 -2.08
N PHE A 116 -10.11 30.44 -3.39
CA PHE A 116 -9.34 29.64 -4.35
C PHE A 116 -7.85 29.73 -4.10
N PHE A 117 -7.36 30.95 -3.80
CA PHE A 117 -5.96 31.16 -3.49
C PHE A 117 -5.53 30.39 -2.25
N LEU A 118 -6.35 30.40 -1.19
CA LEU A 118 -6.11 29.61 0.03
C LEU A 118 -6.08 28.10 -0.26
N ILE A 119 -7.03 27.59 -1.04
CA ILE A 119 -7.06 26.18 -1.45
C ILE A 119 -5.81 25.83 -2.27
N PHE A 120 -5.41 26.69 -3.21
CA PHE A 120 -4.22 26.48 -4.03
C PHE A 120 -2.94 26.42 -3.19
N VAL A 121 -2.79 27.34 -2.22
CA VAL A 121 -1.65 27.35 -1.28
C VAL A 121 -1.63 26.08 -0.43
N LEU A 122 -2.78 25.64 0.08
CA LEU A 122 -2.89 24.38 0.82
C LEU A 122 -2.51 23.17 -0.04
N TYR A 123 -2.95 23.13 -1.30
CA TYR A 123 -2.55 22.09 -2.26
C TYR A 123 -1.05 22.11 -2.54
N ALA A 124 -0.46 23.28 -2.73
CA ALA A 124 0.98 23.43 -2.92
C ALA A 124 1.77 22.92 -1.69
N PHE A 125 1.28 23.19 -0.47
CA PHE A 125 1.89 22.66 0.75
C PHE A 125 1.77 21.14 0.86
N LEU A 126 0.60 20.58 0.54
CA LEU A 126 0.40 19.12 0.52
C LEU A 126 1.28 18.44 -0.52
N ILE A 127 1.37 19.00 -1.73
CA ILE A 127 2.22 18.49 -2.81
C ILE A 127 3.69 18.56 -2.40
N SER A 128 4.15 19.68 -1.85
CA SER A 128 5.54 19.81 -1.40
C SER A 128 5.88 18.84 -0.27
N TYR A 129 4.97 18.63 0.69
CA TYR A 129 5.12 17.61 1.74
C TYR A 129 5.23 16.20 1.15
N LEU A 130 4.39 15.86 0.17
CA LEU A 130 4.43 14.56 -0.51
C LEU A 130 5.73 14.37 -1.30
N ILE A 131 6.18 15.40 -2.02
CA ILE A 131 7.46 15.38 -2.75
C ILE A 131 8.62 15.20 -1.77
N HIS A 132 8.64 15.95 -0.66
CA HIS A 132 9.66 15.83 0.35
C HIS A 132 9.65 14.43 1.01
N GLY A 133 8.47 13.90 1.33
CA GLY A 133 8.29 12.54 1.82
C GLY A 133 8.79 11.49 0.82
N TYR A 134 8.52 11.70 -0.48
CA TYR A 134 9.04 10.86 -1.56
C TYR A 134 10.56 10.89 -1.61
N PHE A 135 11.21 12.07 -1.56
CA PHE A 135 12.67 12.14 -1.53
C PHE A 135 13.28 11.51 -0.29
N ARG A 136 12.63 11.67 0.87
CA ARG A 136 13.05 11.02 2.12
C ARG A 136 12.98 9.50 2.00
N LEU A 137 11.89 8.97 1.46
CA LEU A 137 11.76 7.53 1.20
C LEU A 137 12.73 7.08 0.12
N LYS A 138 12.89 7.83 -0.97
CA LYS A 138 13.84 7.54 -2.03
C LYS A 138 15.25 7.40 -1.47
N ARG A 139 15.65 8.28 -0.55
CA ARG A 139 16.95 8.21 0.13
C ARG A 139 17.06 7.00 1.06
N LYS A 140 16.01 6.69 1.82
CA LYS A 140 15.96 5.53 2.73
C LYS A 140 15.97 4.18 2.01
N TYR A 141 15.34 4.11 0.84
CA TYR A 141 15.24 2.92 0.00
C TYR A 141 16.17 2.97 -1.21
N ARG A 142 17.10 3.91 -1.26
CA ARG A 142 18.23 3.86 -2.18
C ARG A 142 19.11 2.73 -1.69
N VAL A 143 18.71 1.54 -2.12
CA VAL A 143 19.54 0.35 -2.31
C VAL A 143 20.82 0.86 -2.95
N ASP A 144 21.92 0.64 -2.26
CA ASP A 144 23.25 0.63 -2.86
C ASP A 144 23.13 -0.22 -4.13
N GLU A 145 23.19 0.45 -5.28
CA GLU A 145 23.41 -0.19 -6.56
C GLU A 145 24.85 -0.68 -6.62
#